data_AF-A0A938C848-F1
#
_entry.id   AF-A0A938C848-F1
#
_cell.length_a   1.000
_cell.length_b   1.000
_cell.length_c   1.000
_cell.angle_alpha   90.00
_cell.angle_beta   90.00
_cell.angle_gamma   90.00
#
_symmetry.space_group_name_H-M   'P 1'
#
loop_
_entity.id
_entity.type
_entity.pdbx_description
1 polymer ?
#
loop_
_entity_poly.entity_id
_entity_poly.type
_entity_poly.pdbx_seq_one_letter_code
_entity_poly.pdbx_strand_id
1 'polypeptide(L)' 'SSDYLVVMKGEIDMELDDGVEVHLKAGDVMVQRGTIHNWINRGTETCVIAVILIHAKPVEAGGNTLHAVG' A
#
# COMPACT_ATOMS: atom_id res chain seq x y z
N SER A 1 10.07 -2.47 2.80
CA SER A 1 9.70 -3.80 2.30
C SER A 1 9.23 -3.67 0.86
N SER A 2 9.14 -4.77 0.12
CA SER A 2 8.35 -4.85 -1.10
C SER A 2 7.13 -5.70 -0.78
N ASP A 3 5.94 -5.16 -0.98
CA ASP A 3 4.71 -5.81 -0.54
C ASP A 3 3.79 -6.06 -1.73
N TYR A 4 3.20 -7.25 -1.78
CA TYR A 4 2.16 -7.59 -2.74
C TYR A 4 0.84 -7.67 -2.01
N LEU A 5 -0.13 -6.88 -2.46
CA LEU A 5 -1.46 -6.85 -1.89
C LEU A 5 -2.46 -7.34 -2.92
N VAL A 6 -3.35 -8.24 -2.49
CA VAL A 6 -4.46 -8.73 -3.32
C VAL A 6 -5.75 -8.44 -2.56
N VAL A 7 -6.65 -7.67 -3.17
CA VAL A 7 -7.98 -7.42 -2.59
C VAL A 7 -8.84 -8.66 -2.83
N MET A 8 -9.12 -9.41 -1.77
CA MET A 8 -9.86 -10.67 -1.85
C MET A 8 -11.38 -10.45 -1.82
N LYS A 9 -11.83 -9.41 -1.12
CA LYS A 9 -13.24 -9.02 -0.98
C LYS A 9 -13.34 -7.52 -0.67
N GLY A 10 -14.39 -6.88 -1.17
CA GLY A 10 -14.69 -5.48 -0.86
C GLY A 10 -13.85 -4.51 -1.67
N GLU A 11 -13.70 -3.30 -1.14
CA GLU A 11 -12.95 -2.21 -1.76
C GLU A 11 -12.28 -1.37 -0.67
N ILE A 12 -11.22 -0.66 -1.03
CA ILE A 12 -10.47 0.19 -0.11
C ILE A 12 -9.75 1.30 -0.86
N ASP A 13 -9.60 2.44 -0.22
CA ASP A 13 -8.73 3.52 -0.70
C ASP A 13 -7.37 3.43 -0.01
N MET A 14 -6.30 3.47 -0.80
CA MET A 14 -4.95 3.67 -0.31
C MET A 14 -4.55 5.12 -0.52
N GLU A 15 -4.29 5.82 0.58
CA GLU A 15 -3.73 7.16 0.56
C GLU A 15 -2.19 7.06 0.57
N LEU A 16 -1.54 7.86 -0.25
CA LEU A 16 -0.09 8.04 -0.37
C LEU A 16 0.26 9.49 0.01
N ASP A 17 1.56 9.81 -0.02
CA ASP A 17 2.03 11.19 0.17
C ASP A 17 1.36 12.17 -0.82
N ASP A 18 1.30 13.44 -0.42
CA ASP A 18 0.72 14.55 -1.18
C ASP A 18 -0.78 14.38 -1.52
N GLY A 19 -1.50 13.57 -0.74
CA GLY A 19 -2.94 13.35 -0.90
C GLY A 19 -3.31 12.54 -2.15
N VAL A 20 -2.33 11.82 -2.71
CA VAL A 20 -2.59 10.90 -3.82
C VAL A 20 -3.35 9.70 -3.27
N GLU A 21 -4.50 9.38 -3.87
CA GLU A 21 -5.31 8.22 -3.50
C GLU A 21 -5.45 7.24 -4.66
N VAL A 22 -5.44 5.94 -4.33
CA VAL A 22 -5.73 4.85 -5.27
C VAL A 22 -6.88 4.01 -4.71
N HIS A 23 -7.97 3.92 -5.47
CA HIS A 23 -9.11 3.06 -5.13
C HIS A 23 -8.91 1.65 -5.68
N LEU A 24 -9.02 0.64 -4.82
CA LEU A 24 -8.84 -0.77 -5.14
C LEU A 24 -10.11 -1.56 -4.81
N LYS A 25 -10.45 -2.52 -5.66
CA LYS A 25 -11.61 -3.42 -5.48
C LYS A 25 -11.20 -4.88 -5.57
N ALA A 26 -12.11 -5.78 -5.17
CA ALA A 26 -11.88 -7.22 -5.22
C ALA A 26 -11.35 -7.68 -6.59
N GLY A 27 -10.25 -8.44 -6.55
CA GLY A 27 -9.50 -8.91 -7.72
C GLY A 27 -8.30 -8.04 -8.09
N ASP A 28 -8.22 -6.80 -7.60
CA ASP A 28 -7.08 -5.93 -7.87
C ASP A 28 -5.83 -6.40 -7.10
N VAL A 29 -4.68 -6.18 -7.74
CA VAL A 29 -3.36 -6.46 -7.16
C VAL A 29 -2.53 -5.19 -7.18
N MET A 30 -1.86 -4.92 -6.07
CA MET A 30 -0.95 -3.80 -5.93
C MET A 30 0.44 -4.27 -5.53
N VAL A 31 1.46 -3.64 -6.11
CA VAL A 31 2.86 -3.79 -5.72
C VAL A 31 3.31 -2.53 -4.99
N GLN A 32 3.45 -2.60 -3.67
CA GLN A 32 3.93 -1.51 -2.84
C GLN A 32 5.45 -1.58 -2.70
N ARG A 33 6.13 -0.47 -2.97
CA ARG A 33 7.60 -0.39 -3.02
C ARG A 33 8.19 0.42 -1.86
N GLY A 34 7.68 0.19 -0.65
CA GLY A 34 8.13 0.88 0.56
C GLY A 34 7.73 2.35 0.63
N THR A 35 6.62 2.72 0.01
CA THR A 35 6.02 4.06 0.09
C THR A 35 5.26 4.24 1.39
N ILE A 36 5.25 5.46 1.93
CA ILE A 36 4.35 5.85 3.02
C ILE A 36 2.92 5.73 2.52
N HIS A 37 2.04 5.17 3.35
CA HIS A 37 0.66 4.95 2.96
C HIS A 37 -0.27 4.76 4.15
N ASN A 38 -1.56 5.00 3.91
CA ASN A 38 -2.64 4.73 4.83
C ASN A 38 -3.79 3.99 4.12
N TRP A 39 -4.59 3.27 4.89
CA TRP A 39 -5.70 2.45 4.39
C TRP A 39 -7.03 2.98 4.92
N ILE A 40 -7.93 3.38 4.03
CA ILE A 40 -9.22 3.95 4.39
C ILE A 40 -10.32 3.10 3.76
N ASN A 41 -11.08 2.41 4.59
CA ASN A 41 -12.32 1.77 4.15
C ASN A 41 -13.48 2.76 4.28
N ARG A 42 -13.84 3.40 3.16
CA ARG A 42 -14.98 4.33 3.06
C ARG A 42 -16.31 3.61 2.79
N GLY A 43 -16.27 2.32 2.46
CA GLY A 43 -17.44 1.51 2.17
C GLY A 43 -18.18 1.04 3.43
N THR A 44 -19.35 0.42 3.24
CA THR A 44 -20.16 -0.14 4.33
C THR A 44 -19.81 -1.60 4.66
N GLU A 45 -19.03 -2.25 3.80
CA GLU A 45 -18.67 -3.65 3.89
C GLU A 45 -17.22 -3.82 4.38
N THR A 46 -16.92 -4.95 5.01
CA THR A 46 -15.53 -5.31 5.35
C THR A 46 -14.73 -5.60 4.08
N CYS A 47 -13.62 -4.88 3.91
CA CYS A 47 -12.58 -5.21 2.93
C CYS A 47 -11.60 -6.25 3.50
N VAL A 48 -11.25 -7.26 2.69
CA VAL A 48 -10.29 -8.31 3.05
C VAL A 48 -9.14 -8.28 2.06
N ILE A 49 -7.93 -8.09 2.56
CA ILE A 49 -6.72 -7.96 1.75
C ILE A 49 -5.72 -9.03 2.20
N ALA A 50 -5.18 -9.78 1.25
CA ALA A 50 -4.02 -10.64 1.48
C ALA A 50 -2.75 -9.82 1.25
N VAL A 51 -1.89 -9.72 2.26
CA VAL A 51 -0.64 -8.94 2.19
C VAL A 51 0.55 -9.89 2.33
N ILE A 52 1.42 -9.90 1.32
CA ILE A 52 2.67 -10.62 1.32
C ILE A 52 3.79 -9.60 1.48
N LEU A 53 4.40 -9.56 2.67
CA LEU A 53 5.51 -8.66 2.97
C LEU A 53 6.84 -9.34 2.71
N ILE A 54 7.68 -8.73 1.87
CA ILE A 54 9.03 -9.21 1.59
C ILE A 54 10.03 -8.18 2.09
N HIS A 55 11.01 -8.65 2.87
CA HIS A 55 12.11 -7.81 3.31
C HIS A 55 12.85 -7.23 2.09
N ALA A 56 13.12 -5.93 2.14
CA ALA A 56 13.87 -5.23 1.11
C ALA A 56 14.83 -4.25 1.77
N LYS A 57 15.94 -3.96 1.10
CA LYS A 57 16.85 -2.87 1.50
C LYS A 57 16.10 -1.53 1.46
N PRO A 58 16.49 -0.56 2.30
CA PRO A 58 15.98 0.81 2.20
C PRO A 58 16.14 1.37 0.79
N VAL A 59 15.22 2.25 0.40
CA VAL A 59 15.31 2.93 -0.91
C VAL A 59 16.39 4.00 -0.84
N GLU A 60 17.29 4.00 -1.81
CA GLU A 60 18.28 5.06 -2.00
C GLU A 60 17.87 5.94 -3.19
N ALA A 61 17.78 7.26 -2.96
CA ALA A 61 17.48 8.24 -3.99
C ALA A 61 18.36 9.47 -3.81
N GLY A 62 19.02 9.93 -4.88
CA GLY A 62 19.89 11.11 -4.84
C GLY A 62 21.06 11.00 -3.84
N GLY A 63 21.53 9.78 -3.54
CA GLY A 63 22.61 9.52 -2.58
C GLY A 63 22.18 9.48 -1.11
N ASN A 64 20.88 9.62 -0.83
CA ASN A 64 20.34 9.55 0.53
C ASN A 64 19.48 8.29 0.71
N THR A 65 19.52 7.71 1.90
CA THR A 65 18.56 6.67 2.31
C THR A 65 17.24 7.33 2.67
N LEU A 66 16.15 6.90 2.03
CA LEU A 66 14.79 7.29 2.39
C LEU A 66 14.32 6.38 3.51
N HIS A 67 14.17 6.94 4.71
CA HIS A 67 13.62 6.24 5.85
C HIS A 67 12.09 6.38 5.85
N ALA A 68 11.40 5.27 6.04
CA ALA A 68 9.98 5.33 6.39
C ALA A 68 9.84 5.97 7.78
N VAL A 69 8.96 6.95 7.89
CA VAL A 69 8.55 7.55 9.17
C VAL A 69 7.17 6.98 9.47
N GLY A 70 7.04 6.32 10.61
CA GLY A 70 5.77 5.74 11.08
C GLY A 70 5.00 6.70 11.97
#